data_AF-A0A1I2GYB1-F1
#
_entry.id   AF-A0A1I2GYB1-F1
#
_cell.length_a   1.000
_cell.length_b   1.000
_cell.length_c   1.000
_cell.angle_alpha   90.00
_cell.angle_beta   90.00
_cell.angle_gamma   90.00
#
_symmetry.space_group_name_H-M   'P 1'
#
loop_
_entity.id
_entity.type
_entity.pdbx_description
1 polymer ?
#
loop_
_entity_poly.entity_id
_entity_poly.type
_entity_poly.pdbx_seq_one_letter_code
_entity_poly.pdbx_strand_id
1 'polypeptide(L)' 'MKRQCKYCNFCKEQGRMQSQRNRLGRKKYYCVHPETKDLTDDRGRPIYNFVGFGDMTYPSPLTLKTSKKWCPAK' A
#
# COMPACT_ATOMS: atom_id res chain seq x y z
N MET A 1 1.49 20.02 -0.90
CA MET A 1 2.16 19.05 -1.81
C MET A 1 1.59 17.67 -1.52
N LYS A 2 0.81 17.05 -2.43
CA LYS A 2 0.17 15.75 -2.16
C LYS A 2 1.25 14.67 -2.05
N ARG A 3 1.55 14.21 -0.83
CA ARG A 3 2.51 13.14 -0.56
C ARG A 3 1.94 11.83 -1.11
N GLN A 4 2.23 11.54 -2.37
CA GLN A 4 1.79 10.30 -3.00
C GLN A 4 2.53 9.14 -2.33
N CYS A 5 1.80 8.06 -2.01
CA CYS A 5 2.37 6.92 -1.29
C CYS A 5 3.56 6.28 -2.03
N LYS A 6 3.62 6.37 -3.37
CA LYS A 6 4.78 5.95 -4.17
C LYS A 6 6.09 6.70 -3.86
N TYR A 7 6.01 7.87 -3.22
CA TYR A 7 7.16 8.66 -2.78
C TYR A 7 7.37 8.63 -1.26
N CYS A 8 6.56 7.84 -0.55
CA CYS A 8 6.66 7.68 0.89
C CYS A 8 7.67 6.55 1.18
N ASN A 9 8.75 6.83 1.92
CA ASN A 9 9.77 5.83 2.31
C ASN A 9 9.17 4.64 3.10
N PHE A 10 8.01 4.87 3.70
CA PHE A 10 7.27 3.90 4.48
C PHE A 10 6.30 3.05 3.65
N CYS A 11 6.17 3.29 2.34
CA CYS A 11 5.44 2.38 1.46
C CYS A 11 6.37 1.24 1.05
N LYS A 12 6.13 0.04 1.58
CA LYS A 12 6.92 -1.16 1.30
C LYS A 12 6.08 -2.18 0.55
N GLU A 13 6.72 -2.85 -0.40
CA GLU A 13 6.12 -4.01 -1.06
C GLU A 13 6.22 -5.24 -0.14
N GLN A 14 5.14 -6.03 -0.07
CA GLN A 14 5.08 -7.24 0.72
C GLN A 14 4.41 -8.37 -0.07
N GLY A 15 5.25 -9.23 -0.65
CA GLY A 15 4.81 -10.40 -1.40
C GLY A 15 4.02 -10.06 -2.66
N ARG A 16 3.62 -11.14 -3.36
CA ARG A 16 2.76 -11.08 -4.55
C ARG A 16 1.47 -11.83 -4.27
N MET A 17 0.36 -11.29 -4.77
CA MET A 17 -0.92 -11.98 -4.73
C MET A 17 -1.44 -12.23 -6.14
N GLN A 18 -1.94 -13.44 -6.32
CA GLN A 18 -2.24 -14.00 -7.63
C GLN A 18 -3.29 -15.10 -7.47
N SER A 19 -4.35 -15.07 -8.28
CA SER A 19 -5.43 -16.07 -8.28
C SER A 19 -5.57 -16.85 -9.60
N GLN A 20 -4.76 -16.56 -10.63
CA GLN A 20 -4.84 -17.13 -11.98
C GLN A 20 -3.61 -17.98 -12.32
N ARG A 21 -3.76 -19.24 -12.72
CA ARG A 21 -2.62 -20.09 -13.09
C ARG A 21 -1.75 -19.46 -14.21
N ASN A 22 -0.42 -19.52 -14.07
CA ASN A 22 0.59 -19.07 -15.06
C ASN A 22 0.70 -17.54 -15.33
N ARG A 23 0.31 -16.66 -14.40
CA ARG A 23 0.61 -15.22 -14.53
C ARG A 23 1.39 -14.70 -13.34
N LEU A 24 2.25 -13.70 -13.58
CA LEU A 24 2.96 -13.01 -12.52
C LEU A 24 1.96 -12.24 -11.62
N GLY A 25 2.03 -12.46 -10.31
CA GLY A 25 1.17 -11.79 -9.35
C GLY A 25 1.51 -10.32 -9.16
N ARG A 26 0.49 -9.55 -8.77
CA ARG A 26 0.65 -8.14 -8.41
C ARG A 26 1.29 -8.06 -7.03
N LYS A 27 2.31 -7.21 -6.87
CA LYS A 27 2.86 -6.92 -5.55
C LYS A 27 1.82 -6.21 -4.70
N LYS A 28 1.79 -6.54 -3.42
CA LYS A 28 0.99 -5.78 -2.44
C LYS A 28 1.88 -4.71 -1.83
N TYR A 29 1.31 -3.54 -1.60
CA TYR A 29 2.00 -2.43 -0.96
C TYR A 29 1.32 -2.10 0.36
N TYR A 30 2.15 -1.96 1.39
CA TYR A 30 1.74 -1.66 2.76
C TYR A 30 2.47 -0.42 3.26
N CYS A 31 1.83 0.33 4.14
CA CYS A 31 2.47 1.39 4.89
C CYS A 31 3.08 0.76 6.16
N VAL A 32 4.38 0.91 6.36
CA VAL A 32 5.09 0.43 7.56
C VAL A 32 5.47 1.58 8.49
N HIS A 33 4.79 2.72 8.37
CA HIS A 33 5.04 3.86 9.26
C HIS A 33 4.69 3.47 10.70
N PRO A 34 5.53 3.76 11.71
CA PRO A 34 5.26 3.37 13.09
C PRO A 34 3.89 3.86 13.58
N GLU A 35 3.50 5.09 13.23
CA GLU A 35 2.19 5.66 13.56
C GLU A 35 0.99 4.86 12.99
N THR A 36 1.18 4.04 11.95
CA THR A 36 0.06 3.22 11.43
C THR A 36 -0.38 2.11 12.38
N LYS A 37 0.44 1.74 13.37
CA LYS A 37 0.06 0.76 14.40
C LYS A 37 -1.00 1.31 15.37
N ASP A 38 -1.01 2.63 15.55
CA ASP A 38 -1.90 3.31 16.50
C ASP A 38 -3.11 3.93 15.80
N LEU A 39 -3.17 3.86 14.46
CA LEU A 39 -4.30 4.36 13.70
C LEU A 39 -5.51 3.45 13.86
N THR A 40 -6.58 4.04 14.38
CA THR A 40 -7.92 3.44 14.43
C THR A 40 -8.90 4.30 13.64
N ASP A 41 -9.87 3.64 13.01
CA ASP A 41 -10.96 4.31 12.28
C ASP A 41 -11.90 5.00 13.28
N ASP A 42 -12.86 5.80 12.82
CA ASP A 42 -13.86 6.47 13.66
C ASP A 42 -14.67 5.50 14.56
N ARG A 43 -14.57 4.19 14.28
CA ARG A 43 -15.19 3.08 15.02
C ARG A 43 -14.22 2.31 15.92
N GLY A 44 -13.01 2.83 16.17
CA GLY A 44 -11.99 2.20 17.01
C GLY A 44 -11.36 0.93 16.43
N ARG A 45 -11.57 0.65 15.14
CA ARG A 45 -10.99 -0.54 14.48
C ARG A 45 -9.59 -0.22 13.97
N PRO A 46 -8.61 -1.11 14.14
CA PRO A 46 -7.29 -0.90 13.57
C PRO A 46 -7.43 -0.73 12.07
N ILE A 47 -6.98 0.41 11.57
CA ILE A 47 -7.04 0.63 10.13
C ILE A 47 -5.95 -0.25 9.52
N TYR A 48 -6.27 -1.06 8.52
CA TYR A 48 -5.29 -1.94 7.89
C TYR A 48 -4.32 -1.15 7.03
N ASN A 49 -3.02 -1.35 7.28
CA ASN A 49 -1.92 -0.69 6.59
C ASN A 49 -1.77 -1.01 5.10
N PHE A 50 -2.78 -1.64 4.49
CA PHE A 50 -2.81 -1.97 3.09
C PHE A 50 -3.04 -0.73 2.22
N VAL A 51 -2.04 -0.41 1.39
CA VAL A 51 -2.11 0.72 0.46
C VAL A 51 -2.76 0.28 -0.84
N GLY A 52 -2.29 -0.79 -1.45
CA GLY A 52 -2.86 -1.24 -2.72
C GLY A 52 -2.02 -2.28 -3.44
N PHE A 53 -2.37 -2.53 -4.70
CA PHE A 53 -1.67 -3.46 -5.57
C PHE A 53 -0.83 -2.72 -6.61
N GLY A 54 0.28 -3.33 -7.00
CA GLY A 54 1.05 -2.95 -8.17
C GLY A 54 0.41 -3.39 -9.48
N ASP A 55 1.07 -3.13 -10.60
CA ASP A 55 0.67 -3.71 -11.89
C ASP A 55 1.09 -5.18 -12.04
N MET A 56 0.79 -5.79 -13.19
CA MET A 56 1.11 -7.20 -13.47
C MET A 56 2.52 -7.42 -14.04
N THR A 57 3.38 -6.40 -14.06
CA THR A 57 4.75 -6.52 -14.54
C THR A 57 5.68 -7.11 -13.48
N TYR A 58 6.89 -7.50 -13.90
CA TYR A 58 7.94 -7.93 -12.96
C TYR A 58 8.36 -6.86 -11.93
N PRO A 59 8.56 -5.58 -12.31
CA PRO A 59 8.77 -4.54 -11.29
C PRO A 59 7.52 -4.33 -10.42
N SER A 60 6.32 -4.50 -10.99
CA SER A 60 5.01 -4.36 -10.31
C SER A 60 4.85 -3.03 -9.56
N PRO A 61 5.17 -1.86 -10.16
CA PRO A 61 5.05 -0.57 -9.50
C PRO A 61 3.62 -0.31 -9.01
N LEU A 62 3.50 0.38 -7.87
CA LEU A 62 2.22 0.76 -7.26
C LEU A 62 1.36 1.58 -8.23
N THR A 63 0.17 1.08 -8.57
CA THR A 63 -0.71 1.66 -9.61
C THR A 63 -1.76 2.63 -9.08
N LEU A 64 -1.64 3.10 -7.84
CA LEU A 64 -2.63 3.99 -7.23
C LEU A 64 -2.67 5.34 -7.97
N LYS A 65 -3.79 5.59 -8.66
CA LYS A 65 -4.10 6.88 -9.32
C LYS A 65 -4.35 8.00 -8.32
N THR A 66 -4.91 7.65 -7.16
CA THR A 66 -5.22 8.56 -6.07
C THR A 66 -4.26 8.31 -4.93
N SER A 67 -3.66 9.38 -4.40
CA SER A 67 -2.94 9.36 -3.14
C SER A 67 -3.89 8.83 -2.08
N LYS A 68 -3.79 7.54 -1.70
CA LYS A 68 -4.42 7.09 -0.47
C LYS A 68 -3.91 8.02 0.63
N LYS A 69 -4.84 8.66 1.37
CA LYS A 69 -4.62 9.58 2.52
C LYS A 69 -3.82 8.94 3.67
N TRP A 70 -3.25 7.76 3.46
CA TRP A 70 -3.00 6.76 4.46
C TRP A 70 -1.54 6.62 4.84
N CYS A 71 -0.59 7.19 4.07
CA CYS A 71 0.71 7.48 4.70
C CYS A 71 0.39 8.61 5.69
N PRO A 72 0.55 8.40 7.02
CA PRO A 72 0.51 9.48 7.99
C PRO A 72 1.77 10.31 7.74
N ALA A 73 1.73 11.08 6.67
CA ALA A 73 2.75 12.01 6.30
C ALA A 73 2.01 13.34 6.42
N LYS A 74 2.08 13.91 7.64
CA LYS A 74 1.73 15.31 7.95
C LYS A 74 1.90 16.22 6.74
#